data_AF-A0A8C1NF44-F1
#
_entry.id   AF-A0A8C1NF44-F1
#
_cell.length_a   1.000
_cell.length_b   1.000
_cell.length_c   1.000
_cell.angle_alpha   90.00
_cell.angle_beta   90.00
_cell.angle_gamma   90.00
#
_symmetry.space_group_name_H-M   'P 1'
#
loop_
_entity.id
_entity.type
_entity.pdbx_description
1 polymer ?
#
loop_
_entity_poly.entity_id
_entity_poly.type
_entity_poly.pdbx_seq_one_letter_code
_entity_poly.pdbx_strand_id
1 'polypeptide(L)'
;MINPQLIEVYSSSPALERYFYNVTINNLQDTTAQFKLQFMMPLDHEQLIHYTLSLKMVKNVLFQYLYDRDTGEPFYIIPTSLHMEGEDIFIK
;
A
#
# COMPACT_ATOMS: atom_id res chain seq x y z
N MET A 1 -0.50 15.63 4.27
CA MET A 1 0.56 14.69 3.83
C MET A 1 -0.08 13.35 3.53
N ILE A 2 0.24 12.73 2.39
CA ILE A 2 -0.34 11.45 1.94
C ILE A 2 0.19 10.25 2.75
N ASN A 3 1.37 10.38 3.36
CA ASN A 3 1.99 9.32 4.17
C ASN A 3 1.11 8.84 5.35
N PRO A 4 0.60 9.73 6.25
CA PRO A 4 -0.35 9.34 7.29
C PRO A 4 -1.59 8.57 6.80
N GLN A 5 -2.11 8.93 5.62
CA GLN A 5 -3.28 8.26 5.05
C GLN A 5 -2.95 6.83 4.59
N LEU A 6 -1.78 6.61 4.01
CA LEU A 6 -1.35 5.24 3.65
C LEU A 6 -1.13 4.37 4.88
N ILE A 7 -0.56 4.92 5.96
CA ILE A 7 -0.47 4.21 7.24
C ILE A 7 -1.85 3.77 7.69
N GLU A 8 -2.81 4.69 7.75
CA GLU A 8 -4.18 4.42 8.17
C GLU A 8 -4.86 3.36 7.29
N VAL A 9 -4.72 3.44 5.97
CA VAL A 9 -5.32 2.47 5.02
C VAL A 9 -4.83 1.04 5.29
N TYR A 10 -3.53 0.85 5.44
CA TYR A 10 -2.98 -0.50 5.59
C TYR A 10 -3.02 -1.00 7.04
N SER A 11 -2.95 -0.12 8.04
CA SER A 11 -3.09 -0.50 9.45
C SER A 11 -4.54 -0.75 9.88
N SER A 12 -5.53 -0.22 9.16
CA SER A 12 -6.96 -0.49 9.43
C SER A 12 -7.54 -1.61 8.56
N SER A 13 -6.78 -2.13 7.59
CA SER A 13 -7.24 -3.18 6.69
C SER A 13 -7.32 -4.53 7.42
N PRO A 14 -8.51 -5.15 7.54
CA PRO A 14 -8.64 -6.45 8.22
C PRO A 14 -7.82 -7.57 7.57
N ALA A 15 -7.48 -7.42 6.28
CA ALA A 15 -6.69 -8.39 5.53
C ALA A 15 -5.17 -8.18 5.68
N LEU A 16 -4.72 -6.94 5.88
CA LEU A 16 -3.31 -6.56 5.76
C LEU A 16 -2.69 -6.02 7.05
N GLU A 17 -3.48 -5.56 8.02
CA GLU A 17 -3.02 -4.92 9.26
C GLU A 17 -1.91 -5.73 9.95
N ARG A 18 -2.15 -7.03 10.14
CA ARG A 18 -1.21 -7.94 10.83
C ARG A 18 0.16 -8.03 10.18
N TYR A 19 0.26 -7.70 8.90
CA TYR A 19 1.49 -7.81 8.10
C TYR A 19 2.06 -6.44 7.76
N PHE A 20 1.27 -5.37 7.83
CA PHE A 20 1.75 -4.04 7.55
C PHE A 20 2.82 -3.63 8.57
N TYR A 21 3.99 -3.24 8.07
CA TYR A 21 5.09 -2.83 8.92
C TYR A 21 5.29 -1.33 8.89
N ASN A 22 5.47 -0.76 7.69
CA ASN A 22 5.76 0.65 7.55
C ASN A 22 5.52 1.15 6.12
N VAL A 23 5.51 2.47 5.97
CA VAL A 23 5.62 3.16 4.70
C VAL A 23 6.73 4.19 4.76
N THR A 24 7.55 4.26 3.73
CA THR A 24 8.57 5.30 3.57
C THR A 24 8.32 6.11 2.31
N ILE A 25 8.72 7.38 2.34
CA ILE A 25 8.69 8.25 1.16
C ILE A 25 10.07 8.15 0.50
N ASN A 26 10.10 7.68 -0.75
CA ASN A 26 11.35 7.60 -1.51
C ASN A 26 11.60 8.90 -2.27
N ASN A 27 10.55 9.49 -2.83
CA ASN A 27 10.65 10.70 -3.64
C ASN A 27 9.33 11.48 -3.60
N LEU A 28 9.41 12.81 -3.68
CA LEU A 28 8.27 13.71 -3.81
C LEU A 28 8.64 14.79 -4.82
N GLN A 29 7.91 14.87 -5.91
CA GLN A 29 8.12 15.82 -7.01
C GLN A 29 6.78 16.42 -7.40
N ASP A 30 6.60 17.72 -7.21
CA ASP A 30 5.40 18.49 -7.58
C ASP A 30 4.08 17.76 -7.29
N THR A 31 3.56 16.99 -8.24
CA THR A 31 2.29 16.26 -8.19
C THR A 31 2.44 14.73 -8.03
N THR A 32 3.66 14.21 -8.07
CA THR A 32 3.99 12.78 -7.98
C THR A 32 4.71 12.47 -6.67
N ALA A 33 4.26 11.42 -5.98
CA ALA A 33 4.90 10.92 -4.77
C ALA A 33 5.20 9.42 -4.93
N GLN A 34 6.43 9.02 -4.60
CA GLN A 34 6.86 7.64 -4.58
C GLN A 34 6.94 7.15 -3.14
N PHE A 35 6.16 6.12 -2.84
CA PHE A 35 6.14 5.47 -1.52
C PHE A 35 6.66 4.04 -1.65
N LYS A 36 7.33 3.57 -0.60
CA LYS A 36 7.68 2.16 -0.42
C LYS A 36 6.87 1.62 0.75
N LEU A 37 6.02 0.64 0.47
CA LEU A 37 5.25 -0.09 1.46
C LEU A 37 6.06 -1.31 1.90
N GLN A 38 6.10 -1.57 3.20
CA GLN A 38 6.81 -2.70 3.77
C GLN A 38 5.83 -3.58 4.52
N PHE A 39 5.87 -4.87 4.19
CA PHE A 39 5.07 -5.90 4.83
C PHE A 39 5.99 -6.96 5.41
N MET A 40 5.70 -7.40 6.64
CA MET A 40 6.40 -8.49 7.29
C MET A 40 5.82 -9.82 6.85
N MET A 41 6.64 -10.61 6.15
CA MET A 41 6.28 -11.94 5.68
C MET A 41 6.82 -13.01 6.64
N PRO A 42 6.00 -13.95 7.12
CA PRO A 42 6.50 -15.14 7.77
C PRO A 42 7.27 -16.01 6.75
N LEU A 43 8.40 -16.58 7.19
CA LEU A 43 9.37 -17.28 6.34
C LEU A 43 8.79 -18.53 5.62
N ASP A 44 7.79 -19.20 6.18
CA ASP A 44 7.31 -20.52 5.72
C ASP A 44 5.89 -20.52 5.14
N HIS A 45 5.42 -19.44 4.50
CA HIS A 45 4.03 -19.37 4.01
C HIS A 45 3.87 -18.80 2.59
N GLU A 46 4.33 -19.53 1.56
CA GLU A 46 4.10 -19.18 0.13
C GLU A 46 2.62 -18.87 -0.19
N GLN A 47 1.69 -19.62 0.40
CA GLN A 47 0.25 -19.39 0.20
C GLN A 47 -0.19 -18.03 0.75
N LEU A 48 0.36 -17.60 1.88
CA LEU A 48 0.06 -16.28 2.44
C LEU A 48 0.55 -15.16 1.52
N ILE A 49 1.75 -15.33 0.93
CA ILE A 49 2.27 -14.40 -0.08
C ILE A 49 1.33 -14.36 -1.30
N HIS A 50 0.92 -15.52 -1.80
CA HIS A 50 0.11 -15.59 -3.00
C HIS A 50 -1.32 -15.07 -2.85
N TYR A 51 -1.94 -15.26 -1.69
CA TYR A 51 -3.35 -14.89 -1.50
C TYR A 51 -3.52 -13.59 -0.73
N THR A 52 -2.87 -13.45 0.42
CA THR A 52 -3.09 -12.32 1.33
C THR A 52 -2.18 -11.15 1.02
N LEU A 53 -0.91 -11.40 0.72
CA LEU A 53 0.10 -10.34 0.55
C LEU A 53 0.52 -10.15 -0.91
N SER A 54 -0.33 -10.62 -1.83
CA SER A 54 -0.11 -10.42 -3.25
C SER A 54 -0.17 -8.94 -3.60
N LEU A 55 0.61 -8.53 -4.61
CA LEU A 55 0.56 -7.17 -5.17
C LEU A 55 -0.88 -6.75 -5.50
N LYS A 56 -1.70 -7.69 -5.99
CA LYS A 56 -3.11 -7.46 -6.30
C LYS A 56 -3.92 -7.12 -5.05
N MET A 57 -3.73 -7.83 -3.94
CA MET A 57 -4.44 -7.55 -2.69
C MET A 57 -4.06 -6.16 -2.15
N VAL A 58 -2.77 -5.87 -2.06
CA VAL A 58 -2.25 -4.58 -1.59
C VAL A 58 -2.80 -3.43 -2.44
N LYS A 59 -2.74 -3.57 -3.78
CA LYS A 59 -3.28 -2.58 -4.72
C LYS A 59 -4.79 -2.38 -4.56
N ASN A 60 -5.55 -3.47 -4.37
CA ASN A 60 -7.00 -3.40 -4.26
C ASN A 60 -7.45 -2.72 -2.97
N VAL A 61 -6.76 -2.92 -1.84
CA VAL A 61 -7.05 -2.21 -0.59
C VAL A 61 -6.86 -0.70 -0.77
N LEU A 62 -5.78 -0.27 -1.44
CA LEU A 62 -5.59 1.14 -1.74
C LEU A 62 -6.64 1.68 -2.71
N PHE A 63 -7.03 0.91 -3.72
CA PHE A 63 -8.09 1.33 -4.63
C PHE A 63 -9.43 1.47 -3.94
N GLN A 64 -9.82 0.56 -3.05
CA GLN A 64 -11.04 0.71 -2.26
C GLN A 64 -11.03 2.05 -1.52
N TYR A 65 -9.95 2.35 -0.80
CA TYR A 65 -9.79 3.65 -0.15
C TYR A 65 -9.90 4.84 -1.11
N LEU A 66 -9.24 4.80 -2.27
CA LEU A 66 -9.26 5.91 -3.23
C LEU A 66 -10.63 6.11 -3.89
N TYR A 67 -11.37 5.04 -4.16
CA TYR A 67 -12.72 5.12 -4.74
C TYR A 67 -13.79 5.52 -3.73
N ASP A 68 -13.58 5.22 -2.44
CA ASP A 68 -14.48 5.61 -1.36
C ASP A 68 -14.33 7.11 -0.99
N ARG A 69 -13.25 7.77 -1.44
CA ARG A 69 -13.04 9.21 -1.23
C ARG A 69 -13.81 10.07 -2.22
N ASP A 70 -14.34 11.17 -1.70
CA ASP A 70 -14.96 12.19 -2.53
C ASP A 70 -13.89 12.93 -3.35
N THR A 71 -14.20 13.16 -4.63
CA THR A 71 -13.38 13.92 -5.59
C THR A 71 -13.11 15.37 -5.16
N GLY A 72 -13.87 15.89 -4.20
CA GLY A 72 -13.69 17.22 -3.61
C GLY A 72 -12.63 17.31 -2.50
N GLU A 73 -12.04 16.19 -2.05
CA GLU A 73 -11.06 16.22 -0.97
C GLU A 73 -9.68 16.74 -1.42
N PRO A 74 -8.97 17.51 -0.58
CA PRO A 74 -7.59 17.90 -0.84
C PRO A 74 -6.69 16.66 -1.04
N PHE A 75 -5.77 16.74 -2.01
CA PHE A 75 -4.87 15.64 -2.38
C PHE A 75 -5.59 14.40 -2.94
N TYR A 76 -6.75 14.57 -3.58
CA TYR A 76 -7.39 13.51 -4.36
C TYR A 76 -6.39 12.89 -5.35
N ILE A 77 -6.28 11.57 -5.31
CA ILE A 77 -5.43 10.79 -6.21
C ILE A 77 -6.35 10.10 -7.21
N ILE A 78 -6.10 10.32 -8.49
CA ILE A 78 -6.80 9.62 -9.56
C ILE A 78 -6.39 8.14 -9.48
N PRO A 79 -7.33 7.18 -9.23
CA PRO A 79 -6.94 5.78 -9.05
C PRO A 79 -6.16 5.22 -10.25
N THR A 80 -6.49 5.64 -11.47
CA THR A 80 -5.80 5.18 -12.69
C THR A 80 -4.38 5.72 -12.86
N SER A 81 -3.96 6.75 -12.12
CA SER A 81 -2.57 7.24 -12.12
C SER A 81 -1.66 6.45 -11.16
N LEU A 82 -2.21 5.50 -10.39
CA LEU A 82 -1.43 4.69 -9.45
C LEU A 82 -0.63 3.60 -10.20
N HIS A 83 0.68 3.63 -10.00
CA HIS A 83 1.58 2.55 -10.37
C HIS A 83 2.13 1.89 -9.10
N MET A 84 2.09 0.56 -9.04
CA MET A 84 2.58 -0.22 -7.90
C MET A 84 3.24 -1.48 -8.42
N GLU A 85 4.43 -1.76 -7.89
CA GLU A 85 5.25 -2.92 -8.21
C GLU A 85 5.62 -3.62 -6.89
N GLY A 86 5.81 -4.94 -6.94
CA GLY A 86 6.20 -5.75 -5.80
C GLY A 86 7.62 -6.27 -5.97
N GLU A 87 8.42 -6.19 -4.92
CA GLU A 87 9.75 -6.77 -4.84
C GLU A 87 9.84 -7.65 -3.60
N ASP A 88 10.28 -8.90 -3.76
CA ASP A 88 10.54 -9.80 -2.65
C ASP A 88 11.92 -9.48 -2.05
N ILE A 89 11.95 -9.00 -0.82
CA ILE A 89 13.20 -8.75 -0.07
C ILE A 89 13.34 -9.85 0.98
N PHE A 90 14.21 -10.83 0.70
CA PHE A 90 14.59 -11.86 1.67
C PHE A 90 15.61 -11.30 2.66
N ILE A 91 15.21 -11.09 3.91
CA ILE A 91 16.16 -10.83 4.99
C ILE A 91 16.62 -12.20 5.51
N LYS A 92 17.90 -12.54 5.28
CA LYS A 92 18.55 -13.73 5.82
C LYS A 92 18.93 -13.55 7.28
#